data_AF-A0A848FCT1-F1
#
_entry.id   AF-A0A848FCT1-F1
#
_cell.length_a   1.000
_cell.length_b   1.000
_cell.length_c   1.000
_cell.angle_alpha   90.00
_cell.angle_beta   90.00
_cell.angle_gamma   90.00
#
_symmetry.space_group_name_H-M   'P 1'
#
loop_
_entity.id
_entity.type
_entity.pdbx_description
1 polymer ?
#
loop_
_entity_poly.entity_id
_entity_poly.type
_entity_poly.pdbx_seq_one_letter_code
_entity_poly.pdbx_strand_id
1 'polypeptide(L)' 'MHTLRAMALIERAVELSESGFPGDALAEACSRASREERQAVLCIVRSRLVQSGQPATPDEVMAALREMVRGAPSPVL' A
#
# COMPACT_ATOMS: atom_id res chain seq x y z
N MET A 1 -14.59 -7.15 8.84
CA MET A 1 -14.66 -6.37 7.58
C MET A 1 -13.54 -5.33 7.44
N HIS A 2 -12.42 -5.43 8.16
CA HIS A 2 -11.36 -4.41 8.11
C HIS A 2 -10.40 -4.57 6.92
N THR A 3 -10.17 -5.80 6.48
CA THR A 3 -9.25 -6.10 5.37
C THR A 3 -9.72 -5.54 4.03
N LEU A 4 -11.02 -5.61 3.73
CA LEU A 4 -11.59 -5.05 2.49
C LEU A 4 -11.43 -3.54 2.42
N ARG A 5 -11.66 -2.85 3.56
CA ARG A 5 -11.44 -1.40 3.65
C ARG A 5 -9.96 -1.04 3.53
N ALA A 6 -9.07 -1.81 4.15
CA ALA A 6 -7.63 -1.61 4.01
C ALA A 6 -7.17 -1.78 2.56
N MET A 7 -7.70 -2.76 1.83
CA MET A 7 -7.42 -2.93 0.40
C MET A 7 -7.92 -1.75 -0.44
N ALA A 8 -9.15 -1.26 -0.18
CA ALA A 8 -9.68 -0.09 -0.87
C ALA A 8 -8.84 1.18 -0.62
N LEU A 9 -8.29 1.34 0.59
CA LEU A 9 -7.37 2.45 0.91
C LEU A 9 -6.04 2.31 0.15
N ILE A 10 -5.54 1.09 -0.01
CA ILE A 10 -4.31 0.82 -0.77
C ILE A 10 -4.52 1.08 -2.26
N GLU A 11 -5.63 0.62 -2.84
CA GLU A 11 -6.02 0.92 -4.22
C GLU A 11 -6.09 2.43 -4.45
N ARG A 12 -6.71 3.16 -3.52
CA ARG A 12 -6.78 4.62 -3.58
C ARG A 12 -5.40 5.29 -3.51
N ALA A 13 -4.50 4.79 -2.67
CA ALA A 13 -3.14 5.30 -2.60
C ALA A 13 -2.40 5.09 -3.93
N VAL A 14 -2.59 3.93 -4.56
CA VAL A 14 -2.02 3.62 -5.87
C VAL A 14 -2.54 4.57 -6.94
N GLU A 15 -3.87 4.77 -7.02
CA GLU A 15 -4.49 5.72 -7.95
C GLU A 15 -3.93 7.15 -7.79
N LEU A 16 -3.82 7.62 -6.53
CA LEU A 16 -3.29 8.95 -6.24
C LEU A 16 -1.84 9.08 -6.71
N SER A 17 -0.98 8.10 -6.42
CA SER A 17 0.41 8.11 -6.88
C SER A 17 0.51 8.10 -8.40
N GLU A 18 -0.33 7.32 -9.09
CA GLU A 18 -0.34 7.22 -10.54
C GLU A 18 -0.88 8.50 -11.22
N SER A 19 -1.77 9.22 -10.55
CA SER A 19 -2.24 10.53 -11.01
C SER A 19 -1.20 11.66 -10.83
N GLY A 20 -0.03 11.36 -10.28
CA GLY A 20 1.02 12.35 -10.02
C GLY A 20 0.75 13.23 -8.80
N PHE A 21 0.05 12.70 -7.79
CA PHE A 21 -0.19 13.42 -6.54
C PHE A 21 1.15 13.86 -5.90
N PRO A 22 1.35 15.15 -5.59
CA PRO A 22 2.65 15.69 -5.18
C PRO A 22 3.03 15.39 -3.72
N GLY A 23 2.21 14.64 -2.98
CA GLY A 23 2.43 14.30 -1.57
C GLY A 23 2.47 12.80 -1.32
N ASP A 24 2.44 12.42 -0.04
CA ASP A 24 2.35 11.00 0.35
C ASP A 24 0.94 10.47 0.05
N ALA A 25 0.84 9.72 -1.04
CA ALA A 25 -0.42 9.14 -1.52
C ALA A 25 -1.04 8.14 -0.53
N LEU A 26 -0.22 7.43 0.26
CA LEU A 26 -0.71 6.49 1.26
C LEU A 26 -1.25 7.22 2.48
N ALA A 27 -0.56 8.26 2.93
CA ALA A 27 -1.05 9.13 3.99
C ALA A 27 -2.36 9.84 3.59
N GLU A 28 -2.45 10.33 2.35
CA GLU A 28 -3.66 10.97 1.83
C GLU A 28 -4.84 9.99 1.75
N ALA A 29 -4.62 8.78 1.22
CA ALA A 29 -5.65 7.75 1.21
C ALA A 29 -6.11 7.40 2.63
N CYS A 30 -5.19 7.34 3.59
CA CYS A 30 -5.47 7.06 5.00
C CYS A 30 -5.98 8.27 5.81
N SER A 31 -6.09 9.47 5.21
CA SER A 31 -6.39 10.72 5.92
C SER A 31 -7.71 10.65 6.69
N ARG A 32 -8.72 9.95 6.14
CA ARG A 32 -10.05 9.77 6.74
C ARG A 32 -10.30 8.37 7.30
N ALA A 33 -9.30 7.49 7.25
CA ALA A 33 -9.40 6.14 7.76
C ALA A 33 -9.38 6.11 9.30
N SER A 34 -10.10 5.16 9.89
CA SER A 34 -10.06 4.90 11.33
C SER A 34 -8.68 4.41 11.76
N ARG A 35 -8.39 4.47 13.07
CA ARG A 35 -7.11 3.95 13.61
C ARG A 35 -6.91 2.48 13.28
N GLU A 36 -7.96 1.68 13.35
CA GLU A 36 -7.92 0.24 13.04
C GLU A 36 -7.66 -0.01 11.55
N GLU A 37 -8.24 0.78 10.67
CA GLU A 37 -8.02 0.70 9.22
C GLU A 37 -6.58 1.08 8.87
N ARG A 38 -6.06 2.16 9.46
CA ARG A 38 -4.65 2.54 9.31
C ARG A 38 -3.71 1.43 9.79
N GLN A 39 -4.02 0.83 10.94
CA GLN A 39 -3.24 -0.28 11.46
C GLN A 39 -3.27 -1.49 10.52
N ALA A 40 -4.42 -1.80 9.93
CA ALA A 40 -4.55 -2.88 8.96
C ALA A 40 -3.71 -2.62 7.70
N VAL A 41 -3.75 -1.40 7.15
CA VAL A 41 -2.91 -0.98 6.01
C VAL A 41 -1.42 -1.13 6.35
N LEU A 42 -1.00 -0.64 7.52
CA LEU A 42 0.39 -0.76 7.98
C LEU A 42 0.82 -2.22 8.14
N CYS A 43 -0.05 -3.09 8.67
CA CYS A 43 0.24 -4.52 8.77
C CYS A 43 0.45 -5.15 7.39
N ILE A 44 -0.43 -4.84 6.42
CA ILE A 44 -0.31 -5.36 5.04
C ILE A 44 0.99 -4.89 4.39
N VAL A 45 1.29 -3.59 4.48
CA VAL A 45 2.53 -3.00 3.96
C VAL A 45 3.74 -3.67 4.60
N ARG A 46 3.81 -3.74 5.93
CA ARG A 46 4.95 -4.35 6.63
C ARG A 46 5.12 -5.82 6.29
N SER A 47 4.03 -6.60 6.19
CA SER A 47 4.10 -8.00 5.78
C SER A 47 4.69 -8.18 4.38
N ARG A 48 4.46 -7.25 3.46
CA ARG A 48 5.07 -7.25 2.12
C ARG A 48 6.54 -6.84 2.17
N LEU A 49 6.87 -5.78 2.90
CA LEU A 49 8.25 -5.28 2.98
C LEU A 49 9.18 -6.22 3.75
N VAL A 50 8.67 -6.94 4.75
CA VAL A 50 9.43 -7.99 5.44
C VAL A 50 9.78 -9.12 4.48
N GLN A 51 8.93 -9.44 3.50
CA GLN A 51 9.25 -10.41 2.46
C GLN A 51 10.35 -9.90 1.50
N SER A 52 10.49 -8.58 1.33
CA SER A 52 11.54 -8.00 0.48
C SER A 52 12.87 -7.73 1.21
N GLY A 53 12.92 -7.85 2.54
CA GLY A 53 14.16 -7.88 3.32
C GLY A 53 14.92 -6.55 3.46
N GLN A 54 14.35 -5.41 3.06
CA GLN A 54 15.02 -4.10 3.11
C GLN A 54 14.15 -3.01 3.77
N PRO A 55 14.76 -1.99 4.41
CA PRO A 55 14.04 -0.82 4.89
C PRO A 55 13.47 -0.06 3.69
N ALA A 56 12.16 -0.10 3.53
CA ALA A 56 11.52 0.45 2.35
C ALA A 56 11.40 1.98 2.43
N THR A 57 11.93 2.64 1.41
CA THR A 57 11.61 4.03 1.10
C THR A 57 10.12 4.18 0.73
N PRO A 58 9.51 5.37 0.85
CA PRO A 58 8.13 5.61 0.42
C PRO A 58 7.86 5.16 -1.03
N ASP A 59 8.83 5.32 -1.92
CA ASP A 59 8.73 4.88 -3.31
C ASP A 59 8.68 3.35 -3.44
N GLU A 60 9.49 2.61 -2.67
CA GLU A 60 9.45 1.14 -2.62
C GLU A 60 8.16 0.62 -2.01
N VAL A 61 7.62 1.31 -1.00
CA VAL A 61 6.27 1.02 -0.47
C VAL A 61 5.24 1.16 -1.58
N MET A 62 5.23 2.28 -2.29
CA MET A 62 4.27 2.50 -3.38
C MET A 62 4.46 1.52 -4.53
N ALA A 63 5.69 1.11 -4.84
CA ALA A 63 5.97 0.07 -5.83
C ALA A 63 5.36 -1.28 -5.41
N ALA A 64 5.60 -1.73 -4.18
CA ALA A 64 5.04 -2.98 -3.65
C ALA A 64 3.49 -2.93 -3.57
N LEU A 65 2.92 -1.78 -3.24
CA LEU A 65 1.47 -1.59 -3.26
C LEU A 65 0.90 -1.66 -4.68
N ARG A 66 1.57 -1.06 -5.68
CA ARG A 66 1.20 -1.19 -7.09
C ARG A 66 1.23 -2.65 -7.54
N GLU A 67 2.28 -3.41 -7.20
CA GLU A 67 2.36 -4.83 -7.52
C GLU A 67 1.22 -5.64 -6.88
N MET A 68 0.85 -5.30 -5.65
CA MET A 68 -0.25 -5.96 -4.95
C MET A 68 -1.62 -5.67 -5.58
N VAL A 69 -1.87 -4.44 -6.02
CA VAL A 69 -3.14 -4.01 -6.64
C VAL A 69 -3.26 -4.50 -8.08
N ARG A 70 -2.18 -4.33 -8.87
CA ARG A 70 -2.18 -4.67 -10.29
C ARG A 70 -1.96 -6.16 -10.56
N GLY A 71 -1.49 -6.91 -9.56
CA GLY A 71 -1.18 -8.33 -9.69
C GLY A 71 -0.06 -8.57 -10.70
N ALA A 72 1.20 -8.48 -10.30
CA ALA A 72 2.30 -9.00 -11.10
C ALA A 72 2.47 -10.52 -10.86
N PRO A 73 2.81 -11.32 -11.90
CA PRO A 73 2.95 -12.76 -11.79
C PRO A 73 4.05 -13.07 -10.79
N SER A 74 3.77 -13.97 -9.84
CA SER A 74 4.81 -14.66 -9.08
C SER A 74 5.87 -15.15 -10.10
N PRO A 75 7.13 -14.69 -10.06
CA PRO A 75 8.18 -15.44 -10.72
C PRO A 75 8.29 -16.71 -9.90
N VAL A 76 7.61 -17.75 -10.37
CA VAL A 76 7.86 -19.12 -9.96
C VAL A 76 9.29 -19.40 -10.45
N LEU A 77 10.25 -19.23 -9.55
CA LEU A 77 11.58 -19.83 -9.66
C LEU A 77 11.49 -21.28 -9.18
#